data_AF-A0A916GZV3-F1
#
_entry.id   AF-A0A916GZV3-F1
#
_cell.length_a   1.000
_cell.length_b   1.000
_cell.length_c   1.000
_cell.angle_alpha   90.00
_cell.angle_beta   90.00
_cell.angle_gamma   90.00
#
_symmetry.space_group_name_H-M   'P 1'
#
loop_
_entity.id
_entity.type
_entity.pdbx_description
1 polymer ?
#
loop_
_entity_poly.entity_id
_entity_poly.type
_entity_poly.pdbx_seq_one_letter_code
_entity_poly.pdbx_strand_id
1 'polypeptide(L)'
;MHSSNIQQKVKEAMVGACEDMLTFTDDPSRKFNAEYLFTVNVAKAITRLNCSHADPYKLFLELSTKKFTRDCLRPLVLGHPLKRGSTVFRRGTPKINRNGRIDIAVYVDEPNRNNFGAQPLCAIELKAFNPQRKFVLYDLMRNIEYFRIAGNTGSSVLNFSLFAALHSFLRPADEKQVQNNEFQVKKQYEKWILDLDNTDDVNVNIDVFTVSKELLGRVVDEGECQILDTDACHHFVGVIICFSKKSDL
;
A
#
# COMPACT_ATOMS: atom_id res chain seq x y z
N MET A 1 8.42 -10.62 8.92
CA MET A 1 9.58 -10.11 8.16
C MET A 1 9.15 -9.43 6.85
N HIS A 2 8.39 -10.09 5.97
CA HIS A 2 7.95 -9.51 4.69
C HIS A 2 7.20 -8.17 4.79
N SER A 3 6.27 -8.03 5.74
CA SER A 3 5.44 -6.82 5.89
C SER A 3 6.28 -5.58 6.17
N SER A 4 7.23 -5.66 7.11
CA SER A 4 8.14 -4.56 7.44
C SER A 4 9.00 -4.15 6.24
N ASN A 5 9.56 -5.12 5.51
CA ASN A 5 10.38 -4.83 4.33
C ASN A 5 9.57 -4.14 3.23
N ILE A 6 8.34 -4.62 2.94
CA ILE A 6 7.48 -4.01 1.92
C ILE A 6 7.03 -2.61 2.36
N GLN A 7 6.64 -2.42 3.62
CA GLN A 7 6.31 -1.08 4.15
C GLN A 7 7.47 -0.11 4.00
N GLN A 8 8.69 -0.53 4.35
CA GLN A 8 9.88 0.31 4.18
C GLN A 8 10.11 0.67 2.71
N LYS A 9 9.91 -0.26 1.78
CA LYS A 9 9.99 0.04 0.33
C LYS A 9 8.89 0.98 -0.15
N VAL A 10 7.69 0.90 0.42
CA VAL A 10 6.64 1.90 0.15
C VAL A 10 7.07 3.28 0.64
N LYS A 11 7.67 3.41 1.84
CA LYS A 11 8.19 4.70 2.34
C LYS A 11 9.26 5.28 1.43
N GLU A 12 10.26 4.49 1.08
CA GLU A 12 11.33 4.89 0.15
C GLU A 12 10.74 5.35 -1.20
N ALA A 13 9.74 4.64 -1.72
CA ALA A 13 9.08 4.99 -2.97
C ALA A 13 8.23 6.28 -2.88
N MET A 14 7.66 6.59 -1.71
CA MET A 14 6.94 7.86 -1.49
C MET A 14 7.91 9.04 -1.61
N VAL A 15 9.10 8.93 -1.02
CA VAL A 15 10.17 9.93 -1.15
C VAL A 15 10.62 10.05 -2.60
N GLY A 16 10.95 8.92 -3.23
CA GLY A 16 11.39 8.89 -4.64
C GLY A 16 10.35 9.45 -5.61
N ALA A 17 9.06 9.24 -5.37
CA ALA A 17 8.00 9.82 -6.20
C ALA A 17 7.93 11.36 -6.09
N CYS A 18 8.24 11.91 -4.91
CA CYS A 18 8.34 13.37 -4.73
C CYS A 18 9.62 13.92 -5.39
N GLU A 19 10.75 13.23 -5.29
CA GLU A 19 12.01 13.59 -5.96
C GLU A 19 11.89 13.54 -7.49
N ASP A 20 11.25 12.50 -8.03
CA ASP A 20 10.91 12.40 -9.46
C ASP A 20 10.05 13.60 -9.88
N MET A 21 9.08 13.98 -9.05
CA MET A 21 8.19 15.11 -9.37
C MET A 21 8.94 16.45 -9.42
N LEU A 22 9.83 16.68 -8.44
CA LEU A 22 10.73 17.82 -8.46
C LEU A 22 11.58 17.80 -9.74
N THR A 23 12.15 16.66 -10.11
CA THR A 23 12.96 16.52 -11.34
C THR A 23 12.15 16.81 -12.61
N PHE A 24 10.88 16.41 -12.66
CA PHE A 24 10.04 16.60 -13.84
C PHE A 24 9.51 18.02 -14.01
N THR A 25 9.38 18.78 -12.91
CA THR A 25 8.70 20.07 -12.93
C THR A 25 9.52 21.25 -12.42
N ASP A 26 10.67 20.98 -11.82
CA ASP A 26 11.48 21.97 -11.11
C ASP A 26 10.65 22.79 -10.11
N ASP A 27 9.70 22.12 -9.44
CA ASP A 27 8.84 22.71 -8.41
C ASP A 27 8.69 21.72 -7.24
N PRO A 28 9.33 21.97 -6.08
CA PRO A 28 9.32 21.06 -4.95
C PRO A 28 7.97 21.00 -4.22
N SER A 29 7.12 22.04 -4.34
CA SER A 29 5.79 22.06 -3.73
C SER A 29 4.72 21.45 -4.66
N ARG A 30 5.12 21.05 -5.88
CA ARG A 30 4.23 20.48 -6.87
C ARG A 30 3.70 19.12 -6.43
N LYS A 31 2.38 19.07 -6.28
CA LYS A 31 1.64 17.81 -6.15
C LYS A 31 1.61 17.10 -7.50
N PHE A 32 1.93 15.82 -7.53
CA PHE A 32 1.59 14.99 -8.67
C PHE A 32 0.15 14.49 -8.54
N ASN A 33 -0.64 14.64 -9.61
CA ASN A 33 -1.97 14.04 -9.70
C ASN A 33 -1.92 12.61 -10.25
N ALA A 34 -0.73 12.10 -10.57
CA ALA A 34 -0.55 10.78 -11.18
C ALA A 34 -0.34 9.70 -10.11
N GLU A 35 -1.41 9.06 -9.66
CA GLU A 35 -1.35 7.81 -8.87
C GLU A 35 -0.44 6.76 -9.53
N TYR A 36 -0.33 6.80 -10.87
CA TYR A 36 0.57 5.96 -11.65
C TYR A 36 2.06 6.14 -11.31
N LEU A 37 2.54 7.38 -11.14
CA LEU A 37 3.96 7.63 -10.80
C LEU A 37 4.29 7.00 -9.44
N PHE A 38 3.37 7.15 -8.48
CA PHE A 38 3.50 6.53 -7.17
C PHE A 38 3.50 5.00 -7.27
N THR A 39 2.57 4.43 -8.04
CA THR A 39 2.47 2.98 -8.27
C THR A 39 3.74 2.39 -8.87
N VAL A 40 4.29 3.05 -9.91
CA VAL A 40 5.54 2.60 -10.55
C VAL A 40 6.72 2.69 -9.58
N ASN A 41 6.83 3.76 -8.79
CA ASN A 41 7.90 3.90 -7.81
C ASN A 41 7.84 2.83 -6.71
N VAL A 42 6.65 2.54 -6.19
CA VAL A 42 6.46 1.47 -5.20
C VAL A 42 6.83 0.11 -5.79
N ALA A 43 6.40 -0.18 -7.02
CA ALA A 43 6.74 -1.42 -7.70
C ALA A 43 8.26 -1.58 -7.87
N LYS A 44 8.94 -0.55 -8.38
CA LYS A 44 10.40 -0.54 -8.54
C LYS A 44 11.11 -0.76 -7.20
N ALA A 45 10.66 -0.08 -6.13
CA ALA A 45 11.28 -0.20 -4.81
C ALA A 45 11.14 -1.61 -4.22
N ILE A 46 9.98 -2.25 -4.37
CA ILE A 46 9.76 -3.63 -3.94
C ILE A 46 10.57 -4.61 -4.79
N THR A 47 10.70 -4.41 -6.10
CA THR A 47 11.54 -5.25 -6.97
C THR A 47 13.01 -5.24 -6.55
N ARG A 48 13.51 -4.17 -5.92
CA ARG A 48 14.89 -4.15 -5.35
C ARG A 48 15.09 -5.13 -4.19
N LEU A 49 14.02 -5.71 -3.64
CA LEU A 49 14.11 -6.81 -2.66
C LEU A 49 14.43 -8.16 -3.31
N ASN A 50 14.28 -8.27 -4.63
CA ASN A 50 14.68 -9.45 -5.39
C ASN A 50 16.20 -9.42 -5.61
N CYS A 51 16.86 -10.57 -5.43
CA CYS A 51 18.29 -10.73 -5.72
C CYS A 51 18.49 -11.67 -6.92
N SER A 52 19.59 -11.48 -7.67
CA SER A 52 19.83 -12.08 -8.99
C SER A 52 19.75 -13.61 -9.09
N HIS A 53 19.72 -14.33 -7.97
CA HIS A 53 19.75 -15.79 -7.93
C HIS A 53 18.64 -16.43 -7.08
N ALA A 54 17.73 -15.64 -6.51
CA ALA A 54 16.59 -16.14 -5.75
C ALA A 54 15.49 -15.07 -5.74
N ASP A 55 14.54 -15.15 -6.66
CA ASP A 55 13.44 -14.18 -6.76
C ASP A 55 12.22 -14.64 -5.96
N PRO A 56 11.99 -14.15 -4.72
CA PRO A 56 10.79 -14.51 -3.98
C PRO A 56 9.56 -13.74 -4.49
N TYR A 57 9.68 -12.47 -4.89
CA TYR A 57 8.51 -11.63 -5.18
C TYR A 57 8.18 -11.52 -6.67
N LYS A 58 6.90 -11.76 -6.99
CA LYS A 58 6.31 -11.48 -8.30
C LYS A 58 5.29 -10.36 -8.13
N LEU A 59 5.45 -9.26 -8.88
CA LEU A 59 4.56 -8.11 -8.81
C LEU A 59 3.61 -8.08 -10.00
N PHE A 60 2.34 -7.79 -9.73
CA PHE A 60 1.34 -7.53 -10.75
C PHE A 60 0.73 -6.17 -10.50
N LEU A 61 0.92 -5.26 -11.46
CA LEU A 61 0.26 -3.96 -11.44
C LEU A 61 -1.16 -4.11 -11.98
N GLU A 62 -2.11 -3.38 -11.40
CA GLU A 62 -3.48 -3.30 -11.91
C GLU A 62 -4.18 -4.68 -12.02
N LEU A 63 -3.83 -5.59 -11.10
CA LEU A 63 -4.35 -6.95 -11.11
C LEU A 63 -5.85 -6.93 -10.80
N SER A 64 -6.66 -7.60 -11.64
CA SER A 64 -8.11 -7.66 -11.41
C SER A 64 -8.42 -8.25 -10.04
N THR A 65 -9.31 -7.60 -9.29
CA THR A 65 -9.72 -8.06 -7.95
C THR A 65 -10.24 -9.50 -7.99
N LYS A 66 -11.03 -9.85 -9.01
CA LYS A 66 -11.53 -11.22 -9.25
C LYS A 66 -10.42 -12.28 -9.28
N LYS A 67 -9.31 -11.99 -9.97
CA LYS A 67 -8.16 -12.91 -10.05
C LYS A 67 -7.45 -13.00 -8.71
N PHE A 68 -7.15 -11.85 -8.10
CA PHE A 68 -6.48 -11.82 -6.80
C PHE A 68 -7.28 -12.55 -5.71
N THR A 69 -8.59 -12.28 -5.61
CA THR A 69 -9.52 -12.96 -4.70
C THR A 69 -9.50 -14.47 -4.88
N ARG A 70 -9.51 -14.95 -6.13
CA ARG A 70 -9.40 -16.38 -6.40
C ARG A 70 -8.07 -16.92 -5.90
N ASP A 71 -6.99 -16.19 -6.13
CA ASP A 71 -5.63 -16.57 -5.74
C ASP A 71 -5.39 -16.50 -4.22
N CYS A 72 -6.21 -15.74 -3.47
CA CYS A 72 -6.25 -15.80 -2.01
C CYS A 72 -6.72 -17.16 -1.46
N LEU A 73 -7.27 -18.04 -2.29
CA LEU A 73 -7.60 -19.41 -1.89
C LEU A 73 -6.58 -20.42 -2.43
N ARG A 74 -6.25 -21.43 -1.63
CA ARG A 74 -5.36 -22.51 -2.05
C ARG A 74 -5.88 -23.20 -3.32
N PRO A 75 -5.03 -23.51 -4.31
CA PRO A 75 -5.46 -24.19 -5.54
C PRO A 75 -5.93 -25.63 -5.27
N LEU A 76 -5.36 -26.27 -4.25
CA LEU A 76 -5.59 -27.66 -3.88
C LEU A 76 -5.47 -27.84 -2.37
N VAL A 77 -6.34 -28.66 -1.79
CA VAL A 77 -6.16 -29.21 -0.43
C VAL A 77 -6.02 -30.72 -0.58
N LEU A 78 -4.85 -31.24 -0.23
CA LEU A 78 -4.60 -32.68 -0.23
C LEU A 78 -5.37 -33.33 0.92
N GLY A 79 -6.15 -34.36 0.59
CA GLY A 79 -6.87 -35.15 1.58
C GLY A 79 -6.12 -36.42 1.97
N HIS A 80 -6.76 -37.23 2.80
CA HIS A 80 -6.19 -38.49 3.25
C HIS A 80 -5.92 -39.45 2.07
N PRO A 81 -4.69 -39.98 1.91
CA PRO A 81 -4.29 -40.75 0.73
C PRO A 81 -5.10 -42.04 0.53
N LEU A 82 -5.55 -42.66 1.63
CA LEU A 82 -6.35 -43.88 1.59
C LEU A 82 -7.86 -43.65 1.32
N LYS A 83 -8.33 -42.38 1.24
CA LYS A 83 -9.73 -42.06 1.00
C LYS A 83 -9.91 -41.48 -0.41
N ARG A 84 -10.52 -42.24 -1.32
CA ARG A 84 -10.79 -41.79 -2.69
C ARG A 84 -11.62 -40.49 -2.67
N GLY A 85 -11.19 -39.49 -3.44
CA GLY A 85 -11.89 -38.21 -3.54
C GLY A 85 -11.68 -37.26 -2.35
N SER A 86 -10.74 -37.56 -1.44
CA SER A 86 -10.41 -36.70 -0.30
C SER A 86 -9.71 -35.39 -0.70
N THR A 87 -9.10 -35.37 -1.89
CA THR A 87 -8.41 -34.20 -2.43
C THR A 87 -9.41 -33.22 -3.04
N VAL A 88 -9.35 -31.96 -2.61
CA VAL A 88 -10.29 -30.90 -3.02
C VAL A 88 -9.57 -29.86 -3.86
N PHE A 89 -10.00 -29.72 -5.13
CA PHE A 89 -9.54 -28.66 -6.03
C PHE A 89 -10.38 -27.40 -5.83
N ARG A 90 -9.74 -26.23 -5.93
CA ARG A 90 -10.44 -24.93 -5.89
C ARG A 90 -11.49 -24.85 -6.99
N ARG A 91 -12.72 -24.48 -6.62
CA ARG A 91 -13.84 -24.31 -7.56
C ARG A 91 -14.40 -22.89 -7.50
N GLY A 92 -14.76 -22.36 -8.67
CA GLY A 92 -15.39 -21.05 -8.80
C GLY A 92 -14.46 -19.89 -8.44
N THR A 93 -15.08 -18.73 -8.22
CA THR A 93 -14.42 -17.54 -7.69
C THR A 93 -15.26 -17.04 -6.53
N PRO A 94 -14.67 -16.78 -5.35
CA PRO A 94 -15.40 -16.23 -4.22
C PRO A 94 -16.10 -14.93 -4.62
N LYS A 95 -17.30 -14.70 -4.06
CA LYS A 95 -17.98 -13.43 -4.25
C LYS A 95 -17.23 -12.37 -3.46
N ILE A 96 -16.95 -11.26 -4.15
CA ILE A 96 -16.50 -10.01 -3.53
C ILE A 96 -17.55 -8.96 -3.82
N ASN A 97 -17.69 -8.02 -2.89
CA ASN A 97 -18.67 -6.95 -2.98
C ASN A 97 -18.39 -6.03 -4.17
N ARG A 98 -17.13 -5.91 -4.60
CA ARG A 98 -16.73 -4.92 -5.60
C ARG A 98 -15.72 -5.45 -6.61
N ASN A 99 -16.02 -5.21 -7.89
CA ASN A 99 -15.08 -5.42 -8.99
C ASN A 99 -14.14 -4.22 -9.14
N GLY A 100 -12.92 -4.48 -9.60
CA GLY A 100 -11.94 -3.44 -9.85
C GLY A 100 -10.56 -4.01 -10.14
N ARG A 101 -9.55 -3.19 -9.88
CA ARG A 101 -8.13 -3.54 -9.96
C ARG A 101 -7.44 -3.14 -8.66
N ILE A 102 -6.41 -3.89 -8.32
CA ILE A 102 -5.50 -3.62 -7.21
C ILE A 102 -4.28 -2.95 -7.83
N ASP A 103 -3.87 -1.80 -7.28
CA ASP A 103 -2.75 -1.03 -7.83
C ASP A 103 -1.49 -1.89 -7.91
N ILE A 104 -1.15 -2.59 -6.81
CA ILE A 104 -0.05 -3.57 -6.78
C ILE A 104 -0.46 -4.81 -5.99
N ALA A 105 -0.39 -5.97 -6.65
CA ALA A 105 -0.46 -7.27 -5.97
C ALA A 105 0.93 -7.90 -5.92
N VAL A 106 1.38 -8.24 -4.72
CA VAL A 106 2.67 -8.91 -4.50
C VAL A 106 2.42 -10.37 -4.22
N TYR A 107 3.11 -11.25 -4.94
CA TYR A 107 3.07 -12.69 -4.77
C TYR A 107 4.43 -13.18 -4.29
N VAL A 108 4.45 -14.28 -3.54
CA VAL A 108 5.67 -14.94 -3.09
C VAL A 108 5.67 -16.43 -3.42
N ASP A 109 6.81 -16.95 -3.87
CA ASP A 109 7.04 -18.37 -4.16
C ASP A 109 7.97 -18.98 -3.10
N GLU A 110 7.46 -19.14 -1.88
CA GLU A 110 8.24 -19.70 -0.76
C GLU A 110 8.19 -21.23 -0.76
N PRO A 111 9.35 -21.92 -0.89
CA PRO A 111 9.39 -23.36 -0.67
C PRO A 111 8.93 -23.69 0.76
N ASN A 112 8.23 -24.81 0.93
CA ASN A 112 7.69 -25.35 2.19
C ASN A 112 6.38 -24.75 2.73
N ARG A 113 5.72 -23.82 2.03
CA ARG A 113 4.38 -23.33 2.45
C ARG A 113 3.22 -24.26 2.08
N ASN A 114 3.38 -25.58 1.99
CA ASN A 114 2.28 -26.53 1.64
C ASN A 114 1.38 -26.08 0.48
N ASN A 115 1.90 -25.24 -0.41
CA ASN A 115 1.18 -24.55 -1.47
C ASN A 115 1.94 -24.77 -2.77
N PHE A 116 1.20 -25.00 -3.85
CA PHE A 116 1.76 -25.19 -5.17
C PHE A 116 1.91 -23.84 -5.88
N GLY A 117 3.17 -23.41 -6.04
CA GLY A 117 3.56 -22.18 -6.75
C GLY A 117 3.24 -20.88 -6.00
N ALA A 118 3.52 -19.76 -6.68
CA ALA A 118 3.39 -18.42 -6.12
C ALA A 118 2.00 -18.12 -5.55
N GLN A 119 1.96 -17.59 -4.33
CA GLN A 119 0.75 -17.21 -3.59
C GLN A 119 0.71 -15.71 -3.35
N PRO A 120 -0.47 -15.08 -3.24
CA PRO A 120 -0.56 -13.67 -2.90
C PRO A 120 0.00 -13.45 -1.49
N LEU A 121 0.95 -12.53 -1.39
CA LEU A 121 1.56 -12.09 -0.14
C LEU A 121 0.79 -10.89 0.44
N CYS A 122 0.55 -9.88 -0.40
CA CYS A 122 -0.23 -8.71 -0.05
C CYS A 122 -0.89 -8.03 -1.27
N ALA A 123 -1.98 -7.32 -1.00
CA ALA A 123 -2.53 -6.28 -1.86
C ALA A 123 -2.06 -4.92 -1.34
N ILE A 124 -1.72 -4.00 -2.25
CA ILE A 124 -1.34 -2.63 -1.93
C ILE A 124 -2.25 -1.71 -2.76
N GLU A 125 -2.99 -0.86 -2.07
CA GLU A 125 -3.81 0.21 -2.66
C GLU A 125 -3.12 1.55 -2.36
N LEU A 126 -3.03 2.41 -3.36
CA LEU A 126 -2.29 3.66 -3.35
C LEU A 126 -3.21 4.82 -3.69
N LYS A 127 -2.97 5.96 -3.05
CA LYS A 127 -3.64 7.22 -3.35
C LYS A 127 -2.64 8.36 -3.46
N ALA A 128 -2.93 9.29 -4.35
CA ALA A 128 -2.18 10.54 -4.47
C ALA A 128 -2.48 11.49 -3.30
N PHE A 129 -2.22 12.78 -3.49
CA PHE A 129 -2.35 13.80 -2.47
C PHE A 129 -3.80 14.07 -2.04
N ASN A 130 -4.02 14.13 -0.72
CA ASN A 130 -5.26 14.52 -0.06
C ASN A 130 -6.49 13.76 -0.59
N PRO A 131 -6.47 12.41 -0.58
CA PRO A 131 -7.56 11.63 -1.14
C PRO A 131 -8.88 11.91 -0.42
N GLN A 132 -9.98 11.90 -1.18
CA GLN A 132 -11.30 12.06 -0.58
C GLN A 132 -11.62 10.86 0.31
N ARG A 133 -12.14 11.12 1.52
CA ARG A 133 -12.51 10.11 2.53
C ARG A 133 -13.26 8.91 1.93
N LYS A 134 -14.24 9.15 1.06
CA LYS A 134 -15.06 8.10 0.44
C LYS A 134 -14.21 7.04 -0.29
N PHE A 135 -13.19 7.48 -1.03
CA PHE A 135 -12.31 6.55 -1.77
C PHE A 135 -11.37 5.81 -0.82
N VAL A 136 -10.83 6.51 0.18
CA VAL A 136 -10.02 5.87 1.22
C VAL A 136 -10.79 4.76 1.93
N LEU A 137 -12.00 5.04 2.40
CA LEU A 137 -12.82 4.04 3.08
C LEU A 137 -13.10 2.83 2.18
N TYR A 138 -13.36 3.03 0.88
CA TYR A 138 -13.57 1.91 -0.04
C TYR A 138 -12.33 1.02 -0.18
N ASP A 139 -11.13 1.60 -0.21
CA ASP A 139 -9.91 0.82 -0.36
C ASP A 139 -9.55 0.09 0.94
N LEU A 140 -9.74 0.74 2.09
CA LEU A 140 -9.57 0.11 3.39
C LEU A 140 -10.55 -1.05 3.60
N MET A 141 -11.84 -0.88 3.29
CA MET A 141 -12.84 -1.94 3.37
C MET A 141 -12.48 -3.13 2.47
N ARG A 142 -12.04 -2.86 1.24
CA ARG A 142 -11.63 -3.88 0.27
C ARG A 142 -10.38 -4.64 0.73
N ASN A 143 -9.42 -3.94 1.30
CA ASN A 143 -8.23 -4.55 1.90
C ASN A 143 -8.57 -5.51 3.04
N ILE A 144 -9.56 -5.17 3.85
CA ILE A 144 -10.09 -6.04 4.93
C ILE A 144 -10.86 -7.23 4.33
N GLU A 145 -11.67 -7.02 3.29
CA GLU A 145 -12.47 -8.06 2.63
C GLU A 145 -11.61 -9.24 2.15
N TYR A 146 -10.37 -8.97 1.69
CA TYR A 146 -9.48 -10.04 1.22
C TYR A 146 -9.11 -11.07 2.27
N PHE A 147 -9.12 -10.74 3.57
CA PHE A 147 -8.85 -11.71 4.64
C PHE A 147 -10.02 -12.65 4.91
N ARG A 148 -11.24 -12.22 4.54
CA ARG A 148 -12.49 -12.95 4.80
C ARG A 148 -12.94 -13.84 3.65
N ILE A 149 -12.16 -13.86 2.57
CA ILE A 149 -12.43 -14.75 1.44
C ILE A 149 -12.41 -16.19 1.94
N ALA A 150 -13.48 -16.93 1.62
CA ALA A 150 -13.60 -18.36 1.90
C ALA A 150 -14.12 -19.11 0.68
N GLY A 151 -13.75 -20.38 0.57
CA GLY A 151 -14.22 -21.27 -0.47
C GLY A 151 -14.01 -22.73 -0.08
N ASN A 152 -14.19 -23.63 -1.06
CA ASN A 152 -14.11 -25.06 -0.81
C ASN A 152 -12.69 -25.56 -0.47
N THR A 153 -11.67 -24.74 -0.65
CA THR A 153 -10.27 -25.02 -0.27
C THR A 153 -9.80 -24.28 0.99
N GLY A 154 -10.74 -23.72 1.76
CA GLY A 154 -10.47 -23.06 3.05
C GLY A 154 -10.67 -21.54 3.02
N SER A 155 -10.02 -20.86 3.96
CA SER A 155 -10.02 -19.40 4.08
C SER A 155 -8.83 -18.76 3.37
N SER A 156 -8.85 -17.43 3.31
CA SER A 156 -7.81 -16.61 2.70
C SER A 156 -6.42 -16.93 3.24
N VAL A 157 -5.47 -17.08 2.32
CA VAL A 157 -4.03 -17.23 2.62
C VAL A 157 -3.32 -15.89 2.76
N LEU A 158 -4.04 -14.77 2.60
CA LEU A 158 -3.46 -13.43 2.67
C LEU A 158 -2.96 -13.13 4.08
N ASN A 159 -1.70 -12.70 4.19
CA ASN A 159 -1.07 -12.40 5.47
C ASN A 159 -1.31 -10.96 5.91
N PHE A 160 -1.18 -10.02 4.97
CA PHE A 160 -1.37 -8.60 5.22
C PHE A 160 -1.80 -7.86 3.94
N SER A 161 -2.31 -6.65 4.09
CA SER A 161 -2.60 -5.72 2.99
C SER A 161 -2.19 -4.31 3.41
N LEU A 162 -1.86 -3.48 2.42
CA LEU A 162 -1.41 -2.11 2.63
C LEU A 162 -2.32 -1.13 1.92
N PHE A 163 -2.57 -0.01 2.57
CA PHE A 163 -3.05 1.20 1.95
C PHE A 163 -2.01 2.29 2.17
N ALA A 164 -1.68 3.08 1.15
CA ALA A 164 -0.80 4.23 1.33
C ALA A 164 -1.33 5.48 0.60
N ALA A 165 -1.13 6.65 1.21
CA ALA A 165 -1.55 7.92 0.65
C ALA A 165 -0.60 9.05 1.01
N LEU A 166 -0.68 10.14 0.24
CA LEU A 166 0.04 11.38 0.50
C LEU A 166 -0.92 12.48 0.95
N HIS A 167 -0.40 13.42 1.74
CA HIS A 167 -1.08 14.68 2.11
C HIS A 167 -0.14 15.84 1.91
N SER A 168 -0.68 16.99 1.55
CA SER A 168 0.11 18.20 1.30
C SER A 168 -0.36 19.34 2.19
N PHE A 169 0.58 19.99 2.84
CA PHE A 169 0.39 21.24 3.56
C PHE A 169 1.26 22.29 2.91
N LEU A 170 0.67 23.43 2.56
CA LEU A 170 1.41 24.54 1.97
C LEU A 170 1.93 25.46 3.06
N ARG A 171 3.14 26.00 2.88
CA ARG A 171 3.73 27.02 3.74
C ARG A 171 3.66 26.68 5.25
N PRO A 172 4.22 25.53 5.67
CA PRO A 172 4.44 25.27 7.10
C PRO A 172 5.34 26.36 7.70
N ALA A 173 4.92 26.95 8.82
CA ALA A 173 5.63 28.04 9.49
C ALA A 173 6.87 27.55 10.24
N ASP A 174 6.80 26.38 10.86
CA ASP A 174 7.88 25.82 11.68
C ASP A 174 7.75 24.29 11.85
N GLU A 175 8.73 23.69 12.53
CA GLU A 175 8.75 22.26 12.87
C GLU A 175 7.58 21.84 13.77
N LYS A 176 7.05 22.75 14.58
CA LYS A 176 5.88 22.45 15.41
C LYS A 176 4.65 22.26 14.54
N GLN A 177 4.50 23.05 13.48
CA GLN A 177 3.43 22.87 12.50
C GLN A 177 3.62 21.59 11.70
N VAL A 178 4.85 21.21 11.34
CA VAL A 178 5.16 19.91 10.71
C VAL A 178 4.67 18.75 11.58
N GLN A 179 5.02 18.74 12.87
CA GLN A 179 4.57 17.71 13.82
C GLN A 179 3.04 17.72 14.00
N ASN A 180 2.43 18.90 14.08
CA ASN A 180 0.97 19.00 14.16
C ASN A 180 0.29 18.45 12.90
N ASN A 181 0.84 18.71 11.71
CA ASN A 181 0.31 18.18 10.46
C ASN A 181 0.33 16.64 10.45
N GLU A 182 1.44 16.01 10.85
CA GLU A 182 1.53 14.55 11.00
C GLU A 182 0.49 14.02 12.01
N PHE A 183 0.36 14.69 13.15
CA PHE A 183 -0.63 14.33 14.17
C PHE A 183 -2.07 14.42 13.65
N GLN A 184 -2.42 15.47 12.90
CA GLN A 184 -3.76 15.62 12.32
C GLN A 184 -4.05 14.52 11.29
N VAL A 185 -3.09 14.19 10.42
CA VAL A 185 -3.22 13.08 9.46
C VAL A 185 -3.42 11.77 10.21
N LYS A 186 -2.60 11.47 11.22
CA LYS A 186 -2.75 10.25 12.01
C LYS A 186 -4.14 10.15 12.65
N LYS A 187 -4.58 11.19 13.35
CA LYS A 187 -5.89 11.26 14.00
C LYS A 187 -7.04 11.11 13.01
N GLN A 188 -6.90 11.68 11.80
CA GLN A 188 -7.88 11.56 10.73
C GLN A 188 -8.05 10.10 10.29
N TYR A 189 -6.95 9.37 10.07
CA TYR A 189 -7.02 7.96 9.68
C TYR A 189 -7.44 7.05 10.82
N GLU A 190 -7.04 7.32 12.06
CA GLU A 190 -7.56 6.61 13.24
C GLU A 190 -9.10 6.72 13.29
N LYS A 191 -9.64 7.93 13.09
CA LYS A 191 -11.09 8.13 12.99
C LYS A 191 -11.70 7.33 11.84
N TRP A 192 -11.09 7.35 10.65
CA TRP A 192 -11.61 6.61 9.50
C TRP A 192 -11.60 5.11 9.70
N ILE A 193 -10.60 4.57 10.40
CA ILE A 193 -10.55 3.16 10.78
C ILE A 193 -11.65 2.81 11.78
N LEU A 194 -11.92 3.68 12.77
CA LEU A 194 -13.04 3.48 13.71
C LEU A 194 -14.41 3.50 13.02
N ASP A 195 -14.54 4.21 11.90
CA ASP A 195 -15.75 4.21 11.08
C ASP A 195 -15.91 2.94 10.21
N LEU A 196 -14.92 2.04 10.19
CA LEU A 196 -15.01 0.77 9.45
C LEU A 196 -15.70 -0.29 10.31
N ASP A 197 -16.76 -0.88 9.76
CA ASP A 197 -17.40 -2.00 10.41
C ASP A 197 -16.49 -3.23 10.45
N ASN A 198 -16.57 -3.97 11.55
CA ASN A 198 -16.03 -5.32 11.73
C ASN A 198 -14.50 -5.44 11.68
N THR A 199 -13.68 -4.49 12.15
CA THR A 199 -12.20 -4.68 12.15
C THR A 199 -11.67 -5.72 13.15
N ASP A 200 -12.55 -6.50 13.79
CA ASP A 200 -12.22 -7.37 14.93
C ASP A 200 -11.35 -8.58 14.59
N ASP A 201 -11.26 -8.98 13.32
CA ASP A 201 -10.49 -10.13 12.83
C ASP A 201 -9.09 -9.76 12.31
N VAL A 202 -8.76 -8.46 12.28
CA VAL A 202 -7.49 -7.94 11.78
C VAL A 202 -6.80 -7.04 12.80
N ASN A 203 -5.47 -7.01 12.76
CA ASN A 203 -4.67 -5.99 13.41
C ASN A 203 -4.50 -4.81 12.44
N VAL A 204 -4.57 -3.59 12.96
CA VAL A 204 -4.37 -2.36 12.19
C VAL A 204 -3.15 -1.64 12.74
N ASN A 205 -2.20 -1.31 11.86
CA ASN A 205 -1.09 -0.42 12.17
C ASN A 205 -1.15 0.81 11.26
N ILE A 206 -1.06 2.01 11.85
CA ILE A 206 -1.06 3.28 11.13
C ILE A 206 0.29 3.94 11.35
N ASP A 207 0.99 4.18 10.25
CA ASP A 207 2.31 4.79 10.23
C ASP A 207 2.24 6.10 9.45
N VAL A 208 2.65 7.19 10.07
CA VAL A 208 2.62 8.54 9.50
C VAL A 208 4.00 9.15 9.64
N PHE A 209 4.50 9.75 8.56
CA PHE A 209 5.85 10.28 8.50
C PHE A 209 5.97 11.41 7.46
N THR A 210 6.92 12.31 7.67
CA THR A 210 7.32 13.31 6.68
C THR A 210 7.96 12.62 5.48
N VAL A 211 7.44 12.90 4.28
CA VAL A 211 8.00 12.45 3.00
C VAL A 211 8.95 13.49 2.43
N SER A 212 8.54 14.76 2.46
CA SER A 212 9.34 15.92 2.02
C SER A 212 8.89 17.16 2.77
N LYS A 213 9.81 18.09 3.03
CA LYS A 213 9.47 19.40 3.58
C LYS A 213 10.47 20.46 3.14
N GLU A 214 9.96 21.67 2.94
CA GLU A 214 10.72 22.90 2.75
C GLU A 214 10.02 24.00 3.56
N LEU A 215 10.73 24.63 4.50
CA LEU A 215 10.17 25.63 5.42
C LEU A 215 10.55 27.05 5.02
N LEU A 216 11.72 27.23 4.41
CA LEU A 216 12.31 28.54 4.12
C LEU A 216 12.01 28.99 2.69
N GLY A 217 11.84 28.04 1.78
CA GLY A 217 11.66 28.29 0.35
C GLY A 217 12.96 28.01 -0.41
N ARG A 218 13.01 28.39 -1.69
CA ARG A 218 14.20 28.21 -2.53
C ARG A 218 14.73 29.54 -3.04
N VAL A 219 16.03 29.62 -3.25
CA VAL A 219 16.63 30.79 -3.91
C VAL A 219 16.53 30.60 -5.42
N VAL A 220 16.01 31.60 -6.12
CA VAL A 220 15.87 31.62 -7.58
C VAL A 220 16.57 32.85 -8.12
N ASP A 221 17.32 32.70 -9.21
CA ASP A 221 17.97 33.82 -9.90
C ASP A 221 16.94 34.50 -10.82
N GLU A 222 16.61 35.76 -10.56
CA GLU A 222 15.79 36.62 -11.42
C GLU A 222 16.66 37.73 -12.04
N GLY A 223 17.49 37.34 -13.01
CA GLY A 223 18.40 38.25 -13.69
C GLY A 223 19.61 38.62 -12.83
N GLU A 224 19.67 39.87 -12.35
CA GLU A 224 20.80 40.38 -11.56
C GLU A 224 20.61 40.22 -10.04
N CYS A 225 19.46 39.74 -9.58
CA CYS A 225 19.18 39.53 -8.17
C CYS A 225 18.74 38.10 -7.86
N GLN A 226 18.98 37.70 -6.62
CA GLN A 226 18.49 36.45 -6.05
C GLN A 226 17.24 36.74 -5.24
N ILE A 227 16.15 36.03 -5.54
CA ILE A 227 14.90 36.13 -4.79
C ILE A 227 14.64 34.84 -4.00
N LEU A 228 13.97 34.98 -2.86
CA LEU A 228 13.48 33.85 -2.08
C LEU A 228 12.07 33.49 -2.54
N ASP A 229 11.95 32.39 -3.26
CA ASP A 229 10.67 31.79 -3.66
C ASP A 229 10.09 30.98 -2.50
N THR A 230 9.14 31.59 -1.80
CA THR A 230 8.40 30.96 -0.69
C THR A 230 7.24 30.08 -1.16
N ASP A 231 6.93 30.03 -2.46
CA ASP A 231 5.95 29.09 -3.00
C ASP A 231 6.49 27.66 -3.07
N ALA A 232 7.82 27.51 -2.98
CA ALA A 232 8.49 26.24 -2.75
C ALA A 232 8.24 25.65 -1.34
N CYS A 233 7.78 26.45 -0.36
CA CYS A 233 7.53 25.98 0.99
C CYS A 233 6.37 24.97 1.03
N HIS A 234 6.66 23.76 1.51
CA HIS A 234 5.71 22.66 1.56
C HIS A 234 6.01 21.69 2.71
N HIS A 235 5.01 20.89 3.04
CA HIS A 235 5.18 19.70 3.86
C HIS A 235 4.30 18.59 3.29
N PHE A 236 4.95 17.53 2.82
CA PHE A 236 4.30 16.33 2.35
C PHE A 236 4.37 15.24 3.40
N VAL A 237 3.20 14.75 3.80
CA VAL A 237 3.05 13.69 4.80
C VAL A 237 2.62 12.42 4.11
N GLY A 238 3.33 11.33 4.40
CA GLY A 238 2.96 10.00 4.01
C GLY A 238 2.18 9.30 5.11
N VAL A 239 1.17 8.53 4.72
CA VAL A 239 0.47 7.59 5.61
C VAL A 239 0.48 6.21 4.99
N ILE A 240 0.79 5.20 5.80
CA ILE A 240 0.69 3.79 5.46
C ILE A 240 -0.18 3.11 6.51
N ILE A 241 -1.21 2.41 6.05
CA ILE A 241 -2.04 1.55 6.89
C ILE A 241 -1.76 0.12 6.51
N CYS A 242 -1.45 -0.69 7.52
CA CYS A 242 -1.28 -2.12 7.37
C CYS A 242 -2.37 -2.86 8.13
N PHE A 243 -3.11 -3.68 7.39
CA PHE A 243 -3.94 -4.73 7.99
C PHE A 243 -3.16 -6.03 8.01
N SER A 244 -3.16 -6.75 9.11
CA SER A 244 -2.63 -8.11 9.18
C SER A 244 -3.62 -9.03 9.87
N LYS A 245 -3.59 -10.31 9.49
CA LYS A 245 -4.45 -11.31 10.13
C LYS A 245 -4.11 -11.40 11.62
N LYS A 246 -5.11 -11.43 12.51
CA LYS A 246 -4.86 -11.80 13.91
C LYS A 246 -4.36 -13.24 13.93
N SER A 247 -3.21 -13.47 14.58
CA SER A 247 -2.74 -14.82 14.83
C SER A 247 -3.78 -15.49 15.73
N ASP A 248 -4.30 -16.64 15.32
CA ASP A 248 -5.05 -17.51 16.23
C ASP A 248 -4.06 -17.92 17.34
N LEU A 249 -4.28 -17.42 18.56
CA LEU A 249 -3.53 -17.81 19.76
C LEU A 249 -3.81 -19.27 20.11
#